data_AF-A0A944HTH3-F1
#
_entry.id   AF-A0A944HTH3-F1
#
_cell.length_a   1.000
_cell.length_b   1.000
_cell.length_c   1.000
_cell.angle_alpha   90.00
_cell.angle_beta   90.00
_cell.angle_gamma   90.00
#
_symmetry.space_group_name_H-M   'P 1'
#
loop_
_entity.id
_entity.type
_entity.pdbx_description
1 polymer ?
#
loop_
_entity_poly.entity_id
_entity_poly.type
_entity_poly.pdbx_seq_one_letter_code
_entity_poly.pdbx_strand_id
1 'polypeptide(L)' 'MGPGPVDELIELQRAANRAREEATEHGYSSEAWRPWLDAAEALTAAITAHAAATGQNRHDVEVELKRRARESGEG' A
#
# COMPACT_ATOMS: atom_id res chain seq x y z
N MET A 1 -1.06 10.86 19.31
CA MET A 1 -0.85 11.25 17.90
C MET A 1 -1.12 10.02 17.07
N GLY A 2 -2.02 10.08 16.10
CA GLY A 2 -2.16 9.00 15.11
C GLY A 2 -0.90 8.88 14.24
N PRO A 3 -0.79 7.82 13.43
CA PRO A 3 0.26 7.72 12.41
C PRO A 3 0.28 8.98 11.54
N GLY A 4 1.48 9.43 11.14
CA GLY A 4 1.59 10.52 10.18
C GLY A 4 1.10 10.08 8.79
N PRO A 5 0.90 11.02 7.84
CA PRO A 5 0.40 10.69 6.51
C PRO A 5 1.29 9.70 5.74
N VAL A 6 2.58 9.62 6.07
CA VAL A 6 3.49 8.60 5.50
C VAL A 6 3.32 7.24 6.17
N ASP A 7 3.08 7.21 7.48
CA ASP A 7 2.84 5.97 8.22
C ASP A 7 1.52 5.31 7.77
N GLU A 8 0.48 6.11 7.50
CA GLU A 8 -0.78 5.64 6.92
C GLU A 8 -0.57 4.99 5.53
N LEU A 9 0.30 5.59 4.69
CA LEU A 9 0.65 5.01 3.39
C LEU A 9 1.40 3.68 3.51
N ILE A 10 2.28 3.55 4.51
CA ILE A 10 3.00 2.30 4.78
C ILE A 10 2.01 1.22 5.23
N GLU A 11 1.06 1.54 6.10
CA GLU A 11 0.02 0.61 6.53
C GLU A 11 -0.90 0.18 5.36
N LEU A 12 -1.29 1.10 4.49
CA LEU A 12 -2.04 0.76 3.27
C LEU A 12 -1.25 -0.16 2.34
N GLN A 13 0.06 0.10 2.16
CA GLN A 13 0.93 -0.75 1.36
C GLN A 13 1.08 -2.17 1.96
N ARG A 14 1.11 -2.28 3.30
CA ARG A 14 1.13 -3.58 3.99
C ARG A 14 -0.19 -4.33 3.86
N ALA A 15 -1.32 -3.64 4.02
CA ALA A 15 -2.64 -4.22 3.83
C ALA A 15 -2.81 -4.76 2.40
N ALA A 16 -2.38 -4.00 1.39
CA ALA A 16 -2.38 -4.45 0.01
C ALA A 16 -1.45 -5.65 -0.21
N ASN A 17 -0.28 -5.72 0.44
CA ASN A 17 0.59 -6.89 0.33
C ASN A 17 -0.06 -8.14 0.93
N ARG A 18 -0.61 -8.05 2.15
CA ARG A 18 -1.27 -9.18 2.83
C ARG A 18 -2.47 -9.69 2.04
N ALA A 19 -3.33 -8.78 1.58
CA ALA A 19 -4.49 -9.15 0.77
C ALA A 19 -4.09 -9.85 -0.54
N ARG A 20 -2.94 -9.47 -1.13
CA ARG A 20 -2.39 -10.15 -2.30
C ARG A 20 -1.92 -11.56 -1.96
N GLU A 21 -1.21 -11.73 -0.85
CA GLU A 21 -0.75 -13.03 -0.37
C GLU A 21 -1.95 -13.97 -0.16
N GLU A 22 -2.95 -13.53 0.59
CA GLU A 22 -4.20 -14.28 0.81
C GLU A 22 -4.90 -14.64 -0.51
N ALA A 23 -5.03 -13.69 -1.43
CA ALA A 23 -5.64 -13.92 -2.74
C ALA A 23 -4.86 -14.95 -3.59
N THR A 24 -3.53 -14.97 -3.47
CA THR A 24 -2.70 -15.96 -4.17
C THR A 24 -2.79 -17.35 -3.55
N GLU A 25 -3.03 -17.47 -2.24
CA GLU A 25 -3.23 -18.76 -1.56
C GLU A 25 -4.59 -19.39 -1.91
N HIS A 26 -5.64 -18.57 -2.09
CA HIS A 26 -6.99 -19.04 -2.41
C HIS A 26 -7.23 -19.29 -3.91
N GLY A 27 -6.24 -19.04 -4.76
CA GLY A 27 -6.34 -19.18 -6.22
C GLY A 27 -6.99 -17.96 -6.91
N TYR A 28 -6.90 -17.91 -8.24
CA TYR A 28 -7.41 -16.78 -9.04
C TYR A 28 -8.94 -16.80 -9.15
N SER A 29 -9.62 -16.33 -8.10
CA SER A 29 -11.06 -16.02 -8.09
C SER A 29 -11.28 -14.52 -7.87
N SER A 30 -12.23 -13.93 -8.59
CA SER A 30 -12.57 -12.51 -8.44
C SER A 30 -12.96 -12.12 -7.01
N GLU A 31 -13.56 -13.03 -6.25
CA GLU A 31 -13.92 -12.80 -4.85
C GLU A 31 -12.70 -12.77 -3.93
N ALA A 32 -11.73 -13.65 -4.14
CA ALA A 32 -10.49 -13.70 -3.37
C ALA A 32 -9.62 -12.46 -3.60
N TRP A 33 -9.67 -11.87 -4.79
CA TRP A 33 -8.89 -10.69 -5.16
C TRP A 33 -9.56 -9.37 -4.81
N ARG A 34 -10.83 -9.38 -4.40
CA ARG A 34 -11.59 -8.16 -4.10
C ARG A 34 -10.97 -7.33 -2.96
N PRO A 35 -10.54 -7.92 -1.83
CA PRO A 35 -9.84 -7.16 -0.77
C PRO A 35 -8.55 -6.51 -1.26
N TRP A 36 -7.81 -7.17 -2.17
CA TRP A 36 -6.61 -6.62 -2.75
C TRP A 36 -6.90 -5.42 -3.66
N LEU A 37 -7.95 -5.51 -4.49
CA LEU A 37 -8.35 -4.43 -5.38
C LEU A 37 -8.76 -3.17 -4.59
N ASP A 38 -9.58 -3.34 -3.55
CA ASP A 38 -10.03 -2.23 -2.69
C ASP A 38 -8.83 -1.57 -1.99
N ALA A 39 -7.90 -2.37 -1.45
CA ALA A 39 -6.68 -1.86 -0.83
C ALA A 39 -5.75 -1.15 -1.83
N ALA A 40 -5.61 -1.68 -3.05
CA ALA A 40 -4.79 -1.09 -4.11
C ALA A 40 -5.36 0.24 -4.62
N GLU A 41 -6.68 0.36 -4.72
CA GLU A 41 -7.35 1.61 -5.07
C GLU A 41 -7.10 2.68 -4.00
N ALA A 42 -7.34 2.35 -2.72
CA ALA A 42 -7.12 3.25 -1.59
C ALA A 42 -5.65 3.72 -1.52
N LEU A 43 -4.71 2.78 -1.68
CA LEU A 43 -3.28 3.07 -1.70
C LEU A 43 -2.91 4.01 -2.86
N THR A 44 -3.41 3.75 -4.08
CA THR A 44 -3.09 4.57 -5.26
C THR A 44 -3.62 6.00 -5.11
N ALA A 45 -4.84 6.16 -4.56
CA ALA A 45 -5.43 7.46 -4.27
C ALA A 45 -4.59 8.22 -3.22
N ALA A 46 -4.20 7.54 -2.14
CA ALA A 46 -3.41 8.14 -1.06
C ALA A 46 -2.00 8.55 -1.53
N ILE A 47 -1.31 7.70 -2.31
CA ILE A 47 -0.01 8.03 -2.91
C ILE A 47 -0.14 9.27 -3.81
N THR A 48 -1.19 9.32 -4.62
CA THR A 48 -1.43 10.46 -5.52
C THR A 48 -1.66 11.75 -4.74
N ALA A 49 -2.47 11.71 -3.68
CA ALA A 49 -2.71 12.86 -2.81
C ALA A 49 -1.43 13.32 -2.10
N HIS A 50 -0.64 12.38 -1.58
CA HIS A 50 0.62 12.67 -0.90
C HIS A 50 1.64 13.30 -1.85
N ALA A 51 1.84 12.71 -3.04
CA ALA A 51 2.75 13.23 -4.05
C ALA A 51 2.38 14.67 -4.48
N ALA A 52 1.08 14.94 -4.66
CA ALA A 52 0.60 16.29 -4.95
C ALA A 52 0.84 17.27 -3.81
N ALA A 53 0.62 16.85 -2.55
CA ALA A 53 0.82 17.70 -1.38
C ALA A 53 2.30 18.02 -1.09
N THR A 54 3.22 17.09 -1.40
CA THR A 54 4.66 17.26 -1.15
C THR A 54 5.44 17.72 -2.38
N GLY A 55 4.80 17.80 -3.55
CA GLY A 55 5.45 18.11 -4.82
C GLY A 55 6.39 17.00 -5.31
N GLN A 56 6.26 15.78 -4.77
CA GLN A 56 7.08 14.63 -5.16
C GLN A 56 6.50 13.92 -6.38
N ASN A 57 7.34 13.15 -7.07
CA ASN A 57 6.86 12.25 -8.11
C ASN A 57 6.14 11.04 -7.48
N ARG A 58 4.95 10.70 -7.99
CA ARG A 58 4.15 9.55 -7.54
C ARG A 58 4.95 8.23 -7.53
N HIS A 59 5.80 8.02 -8.54
CA HIS A 59 6.61 6.82 -8.69
C HIS A 59 7.64 6.70 -7.56
N ASP A 60 8.34 7.80 -7.22
CA ASP A 60 9.33 7.80 -6.15
C ASP A 60 8.69 7.50 -4.79
N VAL A 61 7.50 8.07 -4.54
CA VAL A 61 6.71 7.78 -3.33
C VAL A 61 6.34 6.29 -3.27
N GLU A 62 5.86 5.71 -4.37
CA GLU A 62 5.49 4.29 -4.42
C GLU A 62 6.69 3.35 -4.17
N VAL A 63 7.85 3.65 -4.76
CA VAL A 63 9.08 2.87 -4.56
C VAL A 63 9.53 2.92 -3.10
N GLU A 64 9.53 4.11 -2.50
CA GLU A 64 9.90 4.28 -1.09
C GLU A 64 8.94 3.54 -0.16
N LEU A 65 7.63 3.59 -0.42
CA LEU A 65 6.63 2.87 0.37
C LEU A 65 6.81 1.35 0.29
N LYS A 66 7.04 0.82 -0.91
CA LYS A 66 7.33 -0.62 -1.09
C LYS A 66 8.57 -1.06 -0.31
N ARG A 67 9.60 -0.21 -0.31
CA ARG A 67 10.83 -0.44 0.44
C ARG A 67 10.56 -0.45 1.95
N ARG A 68 9.93 0.60 2.49
CA ARG A 68 9.62 0.73 3.93
C ARG A 68 8.66 -0.34 4.43
N ALA A 69 7.67 -0.72 3.63
CA ALA A 69 6.74 -1.80 3.96
C ALA A 69 7.46 -3.15 4.13
N ARG A 70 8.61 -3.34 3.46
CA ARG A 70 9.47 -4.52 3.60
C ARG A 70 10.47 -4.40 4.76
N GLU A 71 10.97 -3.21 5.04
CA GLU A 71 12.04 -2.98 6.03
C GLU A 71 11.58 -3.10 7.49
N SER A 72 10.33 -2.79 7.84
CA SER A 72 9.86 -2.95 9.24
C SER A 72 9.57 -4.39 9.69
N GLY A 73 10.03 -5.39 8.94
CA GLY A 73 10.16 -6.76 9.43
C GLY A 73 11.41 -6.99 10.27
N GLU A 74 12.36 -6.05 10.27
CA GLU A 74 13.57 -6.12 11.10
C GLU A 74 13.73 -4.82 11.90
N GLY A 75 13.50 -4.93 13.22
CA GLY A 75 13.64 -3.87 14.20
C GLY A 75 13.32 -4.38 15.60
#